data_AF-A0ABD4TQE9-F1
#
_entry.id   AF-A0ABD4TQE9-F1
#
_cell.length_a   1.000
_cell.length_b   1.000
_cell.length_c   1.000
_cell.angle_alpha   90.00
_cell.angle_beta   90.00
_cell.angle_gamma   90.00
#
_symmetry.space_group_name_H-M   'P 1'
#
loop_
_entity.id
_entity.type
_entity.pdbx_description
1 polymer ?
#
loop_
_entity_poly.entity_id
_entity_poly.type
_entity_poly.pdbx_seq_one_letter_code
_entity_poly.pdbx_strand_id
1 'polypeptide(L)'
;MTTPQIRFHGYPKRPVPDILGGSDWDLPMVDRDSDSIFLIVEYLKITDPENANEPTAYKMVSQLNQEHTELERKAIDVLRSTPGIQQDKDQSLYRIMFQFLQYQVGQLVIKALEATGGDATKLAGMMRYHKPAITPAELNDAVMKTTVEEALKTLGKDHSPQAVEELWRQLNQQVDLLSWTRRAQRLAGWAEDIQSLPDSSDEMKRIFLQDQNEAAWTVIDQHLTEPINALMEQQEEEDPWAVDWDS
;
A
#
# COMPACT_ATOMS: atom_id res chain seq x y z
N MET A 1 -31.53 -0.34 -25.79
CA MET A 1 -31.01 0.51 -24.69
C MET A 1 -29.50 0.43 -24.77
N THR A 2 -28.84 1.55 -25.07
CA THR A 2 -27.38 1.62 -25.25
C THR A 2 -26.71 1.93 -23.91
N THR A 3 -25.85 1.03 -23.44
CA THR A 3 -24.99 1.23 -22.27
C THR A 3 -24.11 2.46 -22.50
N PRO A 4 -24.06 3.45 -21.58
CA PRO A 4 -23.13 4.56 -21.72
C PRO A 4 -21.70 4.03 -21.57
N GLN A 5 -20.90 4.07 -22.62
CA GLN A 5 -19.45 3.93 -22.53
C GLN A 5 -18.90 5.24 -21.99
N ILE A 6 -18.65 5.32 -20.67
CA ILE A 6 -17.85 6.41 -20.11
C ILE A 6 -16.40 6.14 -20.54
N ARG A 7 -15.89 6.99 -21.44
CA ARG A 7 -14.47 7.01 -21.81
C ARG A 7 -13.71 7.78 -20.75
N PHE A 8 -12.80 7.13 -20.04
CA PHE A 8 -11.79 7.82 -19.25
C PHE A 8 -10.89 8.61 -20.18
N HIS A 9 -10.95 9.92 -20.06
CA HIS A 9 -9.87 10.77 -20.52
C HIS A 9 -8.98 10.99 -19.30
N GLY A 10 -7.94 10.17 -19.16
CA GLY A 10 -6.91 10.40 -18.17
C GLY A 10 -6.39 11.82 -18.35
N TYR A 11 -6.75 12.71 -17.43
CA TYR A 11 -6.24 14.07 -17.47
C TYR A 11 -4.75 14.00 -17.15
N PRO A 12 -3.91 14.76 -17.87
CA PRO A 12 -2.48 14.80 -17.58
C PRO A 12 -2.29 15.24 -16.13
N LYS A 13 -1.50 14.47 -15.38
CA LYS A 13 -0.90 14.86 -14.10
C LYS A 13 -0.41 16.30 -14.26
N ARG A 14 -0.84 17.22 -13.41
CA ARG A 14 -0.31 18.59 -13.48
C ARG A 14 1.19 18.52 -13.16
N PRO A 15 1.99 19.42 -13.71
CA PRO A 15 3.21 19.78 -13.05
C PRO A 15 2.81 20.60 -11.83
N VAL A 16 3.09 20.09 -10.62
CA VAL A 16 3.24 20.95 -9.44
C VAL A 16 4.19 22.07 -9.85
N PRO A 17 3.86 23.36 -9.62
CA PRO A 17 4.81 24.44 -9.90
C PRO A 17 6.17 24.09 -9.29
N ASP A 18 7.24 24.15 -10.09
CA ASP A 18 8.62 23.79 -9.67
C ASP A 18 9.07 24.48 -8.37
N ILE A 19 8.39 25.56 -7.99
CA ILE A 19 8.57 26.36 -6.78
C ILE A 19 8.23 25.58 -5.50
N LEU A 20 7.31 24.60 -5.56
CA LEU A 20 6.82 23.87 -4.39
C LEU A 20 7.57 22.55 -4.14
N GLY A 21 8.49 22.15 -5.04
CA GLY A 21 9.39 20.98 -4.85
C GLY A 21 8.70 19.62 -4.67
N GLY A 22 7.37 19.56 -4.77
CA GLY A 22 6.53 18.41 -4.45
C GLY A 22 6.04 17.64 -5.67
N SER A 23 5.69 16.36 -5.50
CA SER A 23 4.95 15.63 -6.52
C SER A 23 3.45 15.92 -6.43
N ASP A 24 2.74 15.79 -7.54
CA ASP A 24 1.26 15.91 -7.60
C ASP A 24 0.54 15.00 -6.59
N TRP A 25 1.21 13.91 -6.18
CA TRP A 25 0.71 12.87 -5.27
C TRP A 25 0.79 13.22 -3.80
N ASP A 26 1.46 14.32 -3.46
CA ASP A 26 1.64 14.76 -2.08
C ASP A 26 0.68 15.91 -1.72
N LEU A 27 -0.26 16.18 -2.64
CA LEU A 27 -1.37 17.09 -2.44
C LEU A 27 -2.60 16.29 -1.97
N PRO A 28 -3.53 16.90 -1.20
CA PRO A 28 -4.78 16.25 -0.77
C PRO A 28 -5.64 15.72 -1.90
N MET A 29 -6.58 14.83 -1.58
CA MET A 29 -7.41 14.15 -2.60
C MET A 29 -8.15 15.19 -3.46
N VAL A 30 -8.00 15.08 -4.78
CA VAL A 30 -8.64 15.97 -5.75
C VAL A 30 -9.42 15.20 -6.80
N ASP A 31 -10.50 15.81 -7.29
CA ASP A 31 -11.41 15.24 -8.28
C ASP A 31 -10.79 15.13 -9.69
N ARG A 32 -9.53 15.54 -9.85
CA ARG A 32 -8.76 15.45 -11.09
C ARG A 32 -7.73 14.32 -11.06
N ASP A 33 -7.56 13.69 -9.90
CA ASP A 33 -6.67 12.55 -9.73
C ASP A 33 -7.46 11.25 -9.83
N SER A 34 -7.13 10.43 -10.84
CA SER A 34 -7.76 9.13 -11.04
C SER A 34 -7.51 8.19 -9.88
N ASP A 35 -6.34 8.24 -9.23
CA ASP A 35 -6.00 7.31 -8.16
C ASP A 35 -6.82 7.61 -6.90
N SER A 36 -7.03 8.89 -6.58
CA SER A 36 -7.99 9.32 -5.55
C SER A 36 -9.41 8.82 -5.82
N ILE A 37 -9.89 8.92 -7.07
CA ILE A 37 -11.21 8.42 -7.46
C ILE A 37 -11.30 6.91 -7.30
N PHE A 38 -10.32 6.16 -7.80
CA PHE A 38 -10.31 4.70 -7.67
C PHE A 38 -10.18 4.24 -6.21
N LEU A 39 -9.40 4.95 -5.38
CA LEU A 39 -9.34 4.68 -3.94
C LEU A 39 -10.72 4.81 -3.30
N ILE A 40 -11.46 5.88 -3.61
CA ILE A 40 -12.82 6.06 -3.09
C ILE A 40 -13.78 5.00 -3.64
N VAL A 41 -13.66 4.60 -4.91
CA VAL A 41 -14.48 3.50 -5.43
C VAL A 41 -14.22 2.20 -4.66
N GLU A 42 -12.96 1.85 -4.40
CA GLU A 42 -12.61 0.66 -3.59
C GLU A 42 -13.10 0.78 -2.14
N TYR A 43 -13.04 1.97 -1.55
CA TYR A 43 -13.64 2.25 -0.24
C TYR A 43 -15.16 2.06 -0.24
N LEU A 44 -15.86 2.53 -1.28
CA LEU A 44 -17.31 2.39 -1.40
C LEU A 44 -17.71 0.93 -1.62
N LYS A 45 -16.92 0.11 -2.33
CA LYS A 45 -17.18 -1.35 -2.43
C LYS A 45 -17.26 -2.04 -1.08
N ILE A 46 -16.62 -1.46 -0.05
CA ILE A 46 -16.63 -1.97 1.32
C ILE A 46 -17.78 -1.36 2.11
N THR A 47 -17.97 -0.04 2.04
CA THR A 47 -18.84 0.71 2.96
C THR A 47 -20.23 1.02 2.42
N ASP A 48 -20.39 1.12 1.09
CA ASP A 48 -21.65 1.37 0.39
C ASP A 48 -21.63 0.72 -1.02
N PRO A 49 -21.74 -0.63 -1.10
CA PRO A 49 -21.50 -1.36 -2.35
C PRO A 49 -22.50 -1.01 -3.46
N GLU A 50 -23.72 -0.60 -3.11
CA GLU A 50 -24.75 -0.22 -4.07
C GLU A 50 -24.40 1.07 -4.82
N ASN A 51 -23.58 1.94 -4.20
CA ASN A 51 -23.14 3.21 -4.77
C ASN A 51 -21.65 3.24 -5.10
N ALA A 52 -20.98 2.09 -5.14
CA ALA A 52 -19.56 1.94 -5.46
C ALA A 52 -19.25 2.20 -6.95
N ASN A 53 -19.41 3.45 -7.36
CA ASN A 53 -19.25 3.94 -8.71
C ASN A 53 -18.60 5.32 -8.72
N GLU A 54 -18.05 5.67 -9.87
CA GLU A 54 -17.28 6.91 -10.00
C GLU A 54 -18.06 8.19 -9.79
N PRO A 55 -19.30 8.35 -10.31
CA PRO A 55 -20.07 9.57 -10.03
C PRO A 55 -20.22 9.85 -8.53
N THR A 56 -20.36 8.80 -7.71
CA THR A 56 -20.41 8.93 -6.25
C THR A 56 -19.04 9.27 -5.68
N ALA A 57 -17.99 8.59 -6.15
CA ALA A 57 -16.61 8.90 -5.76
C ALA A 57 -16.21 10.36 -6.06
N TYR A 58 -16.54 10.88 -7.25
CA TYR A 58 -16.29 12.27 -7.62
C TYR A 58 -16.96 13.25 -6.67
N LYS A 59 -18.21 13.01 -6.28
CA LYS A 59 -18.92 13.87 -5.31
C LYS A 59 -18.21 13.87 -3.96
N MET A 60 -17.81 12.69 -3.48
CA MET A 60 -17.13 12.54 -2.19
C MET A 60 -15.75 13.21 -2.20
N VAL A 61 -14.95 13.02 -3.26
CA VAL A 61 -13.65 13.72 -3.40
C VAL A 61 -13.84 15.22 -3.52
N SER A 62 -14.86 15.68 -4.25
CA SER A 62 -15.15 17.12 -4.35
C SER A 62 -15.49 17.74 -2.99
N GLN A 63 -16.23 17.03 -2.13
CA GLN A 63 -16.51 17.45 -0.76
C GLN A 63 -15.24 17.50 0.09
N LEU A 64 -14.41 16.44 0.05
CA LEU A 64 -13.12 16.40 0.74
C LEU A 64 -12.16 17.52 0.28
N ASN A 65 -12.20 17.88 -1.01
CA ASN A 65 -11.39 18.97 -1.57
C ASN A 65 -11.87 20.36 -1.13
N GLN A 66 -13.18 20.54 -0.89
CA GLN A 66 -13.70 21.80 -0.33
C GLN A 66 -13.19 22.01 1.10
N GLU A 67 -13.19 20.96 1.93
CA GLU A 67 -12.63 21.00 3.29
C GLU A 67 -11.12 21.31 3.27
N HIS A 68 -10.39 20.71 2.32
CA HIS A 68 -8.98 21.00 2.10
C HIS A 68 -8.72 22.48 1.78
N THR A 69 -9.49 23.07 0.86
CA THR A 69 -9.28 24.46 0.41
C THR A 69 -9.33 25.46 1.57
N GLU A 70 -10.16 25.20 2.58
CA GLU A 70 -10.25 26.05 3.77
C GLU A 70 -9.05 25.89 4.70
N LEU A 71 -8.56 24.67 4.88
CA LEU A 71 -7.37 24.37 5.68
C LEU A 71 -6.10 24.92 5.02
N GLU A 72 -5.97 24.74 3.71
CA GLU A 72 -4.88 25.29 2.90
C GLU A 72 -4.81 26.81 3.07
N ARG A 73 -5.95 27.52 2.95
CA ARG A 73 -6.00 28.97 3.15
C ARG A 73 -5.50 29.39 4.53
N LYS A 74 -5.95 28.71 5.59
CA LYS A 74 -5.51 29.00 6.97
C LYS A 74 -4.00 28.76 7.14
N ALA A 75 -3.48 27.66 6.60
CA ALA A 75 -2.04 27.34 6.65
C ALA A 75 -1.20 28.39 5.89
N ILE A 76 -1.65 28.77 4.69
CA ILE A 76 -1.01 29.83 3.89
C ILE A 76 -1.00 31.16 4.65
N ASP A 77 -2.12 31.54 5.28
CA ASP A 77 -2.22 32.79 6.04
C ASP A 77 -1.23 32.80 7.22
N VAL A 78 -1.11 31.70 7.95
CA VAL A 78 -0.14 31.54 9.05
C VAL A 78 1.31 31.62 8.52
N LEU A 79 1.64 30.87 7.47
CA LEU A 79 3.00 30.85 6.90
C LEU A 79 3.40 32.21 6.30
N ARG A 80 2.46 32.94 5.70
CA ARG A 80 2.69 34.32 5.23
C ARG A 80 3.02 35.27 6.37
N SER A 81 2.29 35.15 7.49
CA SER A 81 2.50 36.01 8.67
C SER A 81 3.77 35.66 9.48
N THR A 82 4.31 34.45 9.32
CA THR A 82 5.50 33.98 10.04
C THR A 82 6.78 34.56 9.41
N PRO A 83 7.70 35.20 10.15
CA PRO A 83 8.99 35.61 9.58
C PRO A 83 9.83 34.40 9.13
N GLY A 84 10.50 34.47 7.98
CA GLY A 84 11.34 33.36 7.50
C GLY A 84 11.63 33.40 6.00
N ILE A 85 12.48 32.47 5.56
CA ILE A 85 12.84 32.28 4.14
C ILE A 85 11.64 31.65 3.42
N GLN A 86 11.28 32.16 2.25
CA GLN A 86 10.11 31.69 1.50
C GLN A 86 10.18 30.18 1.19
N GLN A 87 11.36 29.68 0.85
CA GLN A 87 11.60 28.27 0.59
C GLN A 87 11.21 27.36 1.77
N ASP A 88 11.60 27.71 2.99
CA ASP A 88 11.30 26.92 4.19
C ASP A 88 9.79 26.90 4.49
N LYS A 89 9.10 28.00 4.17
CA LYS A 89 7.64 28.10 4.28
C LYS A 89 6.93 27.23 3.26
N ASP A 90 7.41 27.22 2.02
CA ASP A 90 6.86 26.40 0.95
C ASP A 90 7.03 24.90 1.27
N GLN A 91 8.19 24.50 1.81
CA GLN A 91 8.42 23.14 2.30
C GLN A 91 7.49 22.76 3.46
N SER A 92 7.26 23.70 4.38
CA SER A 92 6.34 23.48 5.51
C SER A 92 4.89 23.32 5.04
N LEU A 93 4.46 24.13 4.06
CA LEU A 93 3.14 24.01 3.44
C LEU A 93 2.97 22.64 2.78
N TYR A 94 3.96 22.21 2.01
CA TYR A 94 3.96 20.91 1.35
C TYR A 94 3.85 19.75 2.34
N ARG A 95 4.62 19.79 3.44
CA ARG A 95 4.50 18.78 4.51
C ARG A 95 3.09 18.72 5.09
N ILE A 96 2.48 19.87 5.38
CA ILE A 96 1.11 19.94 5.91
C ILE A 96 0.11 19.32 4.92
N MET A 97 0.24 19.63 3.62
CA MET A 97 -0.60 19.09 2.56
C MET A 97 -0.46 17.57 2.44
N PHE A 98 0.78 17.07 2.46
CA PHE A 98 1.07 15.64 2.47
C PHE A 98 0.44 14.94 3.68
N GLN A 99 0.70 15.42 4.90
CA GLN A 99 0.16 14.83 6.12
C GLN A 99 -1.37 14.86 6.15
N PHE A 100 -1.98 15.91 5.61
CA PHE A 100 -3.43 15.99 5.50
C PHE A 100 -4.01 14.94 4.54
N LEU A 101 -3.39 14.70 3.39
CA LEU A 101 -3.78 13.60 2.49
C LEU A 101 -3.76 12.26 3.24
N GLN A 102 -2.66 11.98 3.92
CA GLN A 102 -2.45 10.70 4.62
C GLN A 102 -3.47 10.53 5.75
N TYR A 103 -3.78 11.61 6.47
CA TYR A 103 -4.85 11.64 7.45
C TYR A 103 -6.22 11.35 6.83
N GLN A 104 -6.59 11.99 5.72
CA GLN A 104 -7.86 11.73 5.02
C GLN A 104 -8.00 10.25 4.65
N VAL A 105 -6.95 9.67 4.05
CA VAL A 105 -6.96 8.24 3.70
C VAL A 105 -7.04 7.38 4.94
N GLY A 106 -6.31 7.70 6.01
CA GLY A 106 -6.38 6.96 7.28
C GLY A 106 -7.78 6.97 7.90
N GLN A 107 -8.49 8.09 7.86
CA GLN A 107 -9.89 8.16 8.29
C GLN A 107 -10.83 7.27 7.46
N LEU A 108 -10.60 7.17 6.14
CA LEU A 108 -11.33 6.24 5.28
C LEU A 108 -11.00 4.78 5.61
N VAL A 109 -9.72 4.49 5.90
CA VAL A 109 -9.26 3.16 6.29
C VAL A 109 -9.89 2.72 7.60
N ILE A 110 -9.95 3.59 8.62
CA ILE A 110 -10.62 3.29 9.90
C ILE A 110 -12.08 2.85 9.65
N LYS A 111 -12.84 3.63 8.88
CA LYS A 111 -14.23 3.31 8.55
C LYS A 111 -14.37 2.03 7.75
N ALA A 112 -13.46 1.78 6.81
CA ALA A 112 -13.44 0.53 6.05
C ALA A 112 -13.12 -0.68 6.93
N LEU A 113 -12.19 -0.56 7.89
CA LEU A 113 -11.89 -1.60 8.86
C LEU A 113 -13.09 -1.88 9.77
N GLU A 114 -13.80 -0.85 10.23
CA GLU A 114 -15.05 -1.02 10.98
C GLU A 114 -16.08 -1.82 10.18
N ALA A 115 -16.28 -1.48 8.90
CA ALA A 115 -17.21 -2.17 8.01
C ALA A 115 -16.79 -3.63 7.70
N THR A 116 -15.50 -3.95 7.74
CA THR A 116 -15.00 -5.32 7.51
C THR A 116 -14.86 -6.16 8.78
N GLY A 117 -15.18 -5.61 9.95
CA GLY A 117 -14.97 -6.28 11.24
C GLY A 117 -13.49 -6.40 11.64
N GLY A 118 -12.65 -5.46 11.18
CA GLY A 118 -11.21 -5.41 11.44
C GLY A 118 -10.35 -6.18 10.44
N ASP A 119 -10.94 -6.79 9.41
CA ASP A 119 -10.21 -7.52 8.38
C ASP A 119 -9.56 -6.55 7.38
N ALA A 120 -8.27 -6.29 7.59
CA ALA A 120 -7.45 -5.40 6.77
C ALA A 120 -7.11 -5.99 5.38
N THR A 121 -7.22 -7.31 5.18
CA THR A 121 -6.94 -7.92 3.87
C THR A 121 -7.94 -7.47 2.81
N LYS A 122 -9.18 -7.16 3.23
CA LYS A 122 -10.24 -6.63 2.36
C LYS A 122 -9.99 -5.21 1.86
N LEU A 123 -9.02 -4.50 2.43
CA LEU A 123 -8.66 -3.13 2.03
C LEU A 123 -7.55 -3.09 0.96
N ALA A 124 -7.08 -4.26 0.48
CA ALA A 124 -6.07 -4.36 -0.58
C ALA A 124 -6.39 -3.51 -1.81
N GLY A 125 -7.66 -3.47 -2.23
CA GLY A 125 -8.13 -2.63 -3.33
C GLY A 125 -7.82 -1.14 -3.10
N MET A 126 -8.13 -0.61 -1.92
CA MET A 126 -7.81 0.77 -1.56
C MET A 126 -6.29 1.02 -1.57
N MET A 127 -5.52 0.09 -0.99
CA MET A 127 -4.07 0.24 -0.86
C MET A 127 -3.31 0.21 -2.19
N ARG A 128 -3.87 -0.46 -3.20
CA ARG A 128 -3.36 -0.45 -4.57
C ARG A 128 -3.35 0.94 -5.20
N TYR A 129 -4.36 1.77 -4.88
CA TYR A 129 -4.48 3.13 -5.39
C TYR A 129 -3.89 4.19 -4.45
N HIS A 130 -3.61 3.82 -3.20
CA HIS A 130 -3.02 4.73 -2.21
C HIS A 130 -1.59 5.17 -2.57
N LYS A 131 -1.28 6.45 -2.29
CA LYS A 131 0.03 7.08 -2.54
C LYS A 131 0.76 7.45 -1.24
N PRO A 132 2.11 7.41 -1.22
CA PRO A 132 3.00 7.09 -2.34
C PRO A 132 2.95 5.62 -2.71
N ALA A 133 2.97 5.30 -4.01
CA ALA A 133 3.05 3.92 -4.45
C ALA A 133 4.48 3.39 -4.30
N ILE A 134 4.61 2.10 -4.02
CA ILE A 134 5.87 1.35 -4.17
C ILE A 134 5.73 0.39 -5.34
N THR A 135 6.85 -0.04 -5.90
CA THR A 135 6.86 -1.05 -6.95
C THR A 135 6.28 -2.37 -6.42
N PRO A 136 5.35 -3.02 -7.14
CA PRO A 136 4.83 -4.34 -6.79
C PRO A 136 5.92 -5.37 -6.57
N ALA A 137 5.68 -6.32 -5.67
CA ALA A 137 6.65 -7.35 -5.28
C ALA A 137 7.18 -8.14 -6.48
N GLU A 138 6.29 -8.48 -7.42
CA GLU A 138 6.63 -9.22 -8.65
C GLU A 138 7.66 -8.46 -9.51
N LEU A 139 7.57 -7.13 -9.59
CA LEU A 139 8.46 -6.32 -10.41
C LEU A 139 9.81 -6.04 -9.73
N ASN A 140 9.85 -6.12 -8.41
CA ASN A 140 11.08 -6.03 -7.62
C ASN A 140 11.74 -7.40 -7.35
N ASP A 141 11.11 -8.49 -7.81
CA ASP A 141 11.52 -9.87 -7.50
C ASP A 141 11.69 -10.09 -5.98
N ALA A 142 10.71 -9.60 -5.19
CA ALA A 142 10.80 -9.60 -3.73
C ALA A 142 10.95 -11.01 -3.15
N VAL A 143 10.25 -11.99 -3.73
CA VAL A 143 10.62 -13.41 -3.64
C VAL A 143 11.33 -13.79 -4.94
N MET A 144 12.62 -14.11 -4.86
CA MET A 144 13.43 -14.40 -6.06
C MET A 144 13.03 -15.72 -6.71
N LYS A 145 12.95 -15.74 -8.05
CA LYS A 145 12.67 -16.98 -8.82
C LYS A 145 13.64 -18.12 -8.50
N THR A 146 14.92 -17.80 -8.31
CA THR A 146 15.96 -18.79 -7.98
C THR A 146 15.68 -19.46 -6.63
N THR A 147 15.22 -18.69 -5.64
CA THR A 147 14.83 -19.22 -4.32
C THR A 147 13.65 -20.18 -4.43
N VAL A 148 12.66 -19.86 -5.27
CA VAL A 148 11.51 -20.74 -5.52
C VAL A 148 11.94 -22.03 -6.22
N GLU A 149 12.80 -21.93 -7.24
CA GLU A 149 13.32 -23.09 -7.96
C GLU A 149 14.11 -24.03 -7.04
N GLU A 150 15.02 -23.48 -6.23
CA GLU A 150 15.81 -24.25 -5.27
C GLU A 150 14.91 -24.92 -4.21
N ALA A 151 13.92 -24.19 -3.69
CA ALA A 151 12.98 -24.76 -2.72
C ALA A 151 12.16 -25.91 -3.33
N LEU A 152 11.64 -25.76 -4.55
CA LEU A 152 10.91 -26.84 -5.23
C LEU A 152 11.78 -28.08 -5.46
N LYS A 153 13.05 -27.90 -5.84
CA LYS A 153 14.02 -29.01 -5.98
C LYS A 153 14.23 -29.73 -4.65
N THR A 154 14.49 -29.00 -3.58
CA THR A 154 14.72 -29.56 -2.23
C THR A 154 13.49 -30.32 -1.74
N LEU A 155 12.29 -29.79 -2.01
CA LEU A 155 11.02 -30.42 -1.65
C LEU A 155 10.64 -31.61 -2.55
N GLY A 156 11.45 -31.96 -3.56
CA GLY A 156 11.13 -33.02 -4.52
C GLY A 156 9.87 -32.74 -5.36
N LYS A 157 9.47 -31.46 -5.49
CA LYS A 157 8.28 -31.02 -6.23
C LYS A 157 8.61 -30.74 -7.70
N ASP A 158 7.57 -30.55 -8.52
CA ASP A 158 7.74 -30.11 -9.91
C ASP A 158 8.44 -28.74 -9.91
N HIS A 159 9.62 -28.70 -10.53
CA HIS A 159 10.48 -27.53 -10.68
C HIS A 159 10.68 -27.18 -12.16
N SER A 160 9.73 -27.57 -13.02
CA SER A 160 9.67 -27.10 -14.40
C SER A 160 9.58 -25.57 -14.46
N PRO A 161 10.06 -24.91 -15.53
CA PRO A 161 9.99 -23.45 -15.64
C PRO A 161 8.58 -22.87 -15.45
N GLN A 162 7.55 -23.62 -15.84
CA GLN A 162 6.16 -23.21 -15.66
C GLN A 162 5.71 -23.31 -14.19
N ALA A 163 6.09 -24.37 -13.48
CA ALA A 163 5.77 -24.51 -12.06
C ALA A 163 6.47 -23.45 -11.19
N VAL A 164 7.73 -23.15 -11.51
CA VAL A 164 8.50 -22.06 -10.86
C VAL A 164 7.83 -20.72 -11.08
N GLU A 165 7.46 -20.39 -12.33
CA GLU A 165 6.80 -19.12 -12.66
C GLU A 165 5.47 -18.95 -11.91
N GLU A 166 4.65 -20.00 -11.87
CA GLU A 166 3.34 -19.96 -11.22
C GLU A 166 3.48 -19.74 -9.71
N LEU A 167 4.33 -20.54 -9.03
CA LEU A 167 4.54 -20.39 -7.60
C LEU A 167 5.18 -19.03 -7.28
N TRP A 168 6.16 -18.59 -8.06
CA TRP A 168 6.79 -17.29 -7.89
C TRP A 168 5.79 -16.13 -7.96
N ARG A 169 4.86 -16.14 -8.93
CA ARG A 169 3.78 -15.12 -9.01
C ARG A 169 2.88 -15.18 -7.80
N GLN A 170 2.45 -16.37 -7.38
CA GLN A 170 1.58 -16.55 -6.22
C GLN A 170 2.23 -16.00 -4.95
N LEU A 171 3.51 -16.30 -4.71
CA LEU A 171 4.24 -15.81 -3.54
C LEU A 171 4.38 -14.29 -3.56
N ASN A 172 4.77 -13.70 -4.69
CA ASN A 172 4.87 -12.23 -4.78
C ASN A 172 3.51 -11.53 -4.64
N GLN A 173 2.41 -12.13 -5.11
CA GLN A 173 1.06 -11.61 -4.86
C GLN A 173 0.69 -11.65 -3.37
N GLN A 174 1.10 -12.69 -2.64
CA GLN A 174 0.91 -12.75 -1.19
C GLN A 174 1.77 -11.72 -0.45
N VAL A 175 2.99 -11.45 -0.92
CA VAL A 175 3.83 -10.36 -0.39
C VAL A 175 3.12 -9.02 -0.52
N ASP A 176 2.57 -8.71 -1.69
CA ASP A 176 1.83 -7.46 -1.90
C ASP A 176 0.58 -7.40 -1.00
N LEU A 177 -0.17 -8.49 -0.83
CA LEU A 177 -1.32 -8.54 0.06
C LEU A 177 -0.95 -8.27 1.52
N LEU A 178 0.11 -8.91 2.03
CA LEU A 178 0.60 -8.70 3.41
C LEU A 178 1.12 -7.28 3.60
N SER A 179 1.88 -6.76 2.64
CA SER A 179 2.38 -5.38 2.65
C SER A 179 1.24 -4.36 2.68
N TRP A 180 0.22 -4.55 1.83
CA TRP A 180 -0.97 -3.69 1.83
C TRP A 180 -1.77 -3.79 3.13
N THR A 181 -1.86 -4.98 3.72
CA THR A 181 -2.51 -5.18 5.02
C THR A 181 -1.82 -4.35 6.12
N ARG A 182 -0.48 -4.42 6.19
CA ARG A 182 0.33 -3.61 7.13
C ARG A 182 0.18 -2.12 6.87
N ARG A 183 0.17 -1.73 5.59
CA ARG A 183 -0.04 -0.33 5.17
C ARG A 183 -1.36 0.23 5.66
N ALA A 184 -2.45 -0.53 5.51
CA ALA A 184 -3.77 -0.12 6.01
C ALA A 184 -3.75 0.05 7.55
N GLN A 185 -3.16 -0.90 8.28
CA GLN A 185 -3.03 -0.80 9.74
C GLN A 185 -2.23 0.42 10.18
N ARG A 186 -1.12 0.74 9.50
CA ARG A 186 -0.33 1.96 9.78
C ARG A 186 -1.14 3.23 9.53
N LEU A 187 -1.87 3.31 8.41
CA LEU A 187 -2.69 4.48 8.09
C LEU A 187 -3.79 4.71 9.14
N ALA A 188 -4.42 3.64 9.63
CA ALA A 188 -5.36 3.73 10.74
C ALA A 188 -4.68 4.29 12.01
N GLY A 189 -3.54 3.70 12.41
CA GLY A 189 -2.80 4.15 13.59
C GLY A 189 -2.31 5.60 13.49
N TRP A 190 -1.81 6.01 12.33
CA TRP A 190 -1.38 7.39 12.08
C TRP A 190 -2.54 8.39 12.09
N ALA A 191 -3.74 7.97 11.68
CA ALA A 191 -4.92 8.81 11.76
C ALA A 191 -5.45 8.98 13.20
N GLU A 192 -5.16 8.04 14.09
CA GLU A 192 -5.43 8.14 15.53
C GLU A 192 -4.37 8.98 16.26
N ASP A 193 -3.09 8.89 15.86
CA ASP A 193 -1.99 9.71 16.38
C ASP A 193 -1.28 10.47 15.26
N ILE A 194 -1.78 11.67 14.95
CA ILE A 194 -1.28 12.56 13.90
C ILE A 194 0.21 12.90 14.08
N GLN A 195 0.75 12.89 15.32
CA GLN A 195 2.17 13.19 15.55
C GLN A 195 3.10 12.10 15.01
N SER A 196 2.57 10.89 14.79
CA SER A 196 3.31 9.76 14.23
C SER A 196 3.28 9.68 12.70
N LEU A 197 2.58 10.60 12.02
CA LEU A 197 2.55 10.68 10.56
C LEU A 197 3.94 11.01 10.01
N PRO A 198 4.40 10.30 8.97
CA PRO A 198 5.61 10.66 8.25
C PRO A 198 5.59 12.10 7.74
N ASP A 199 6.76 12.71 7.67
CA ASP A 199 6.92 14.12 7.27
C ASP A 199 7.03 14.29 5.76
N SER A 200 7.22 13.20 5.03
CA SER A 200 7.41 13.23 3.58
C SER A 200 7.02 11.92 2.89
N SER A 201 6.76 12.06 1.58
CA SER A 201 6.58 10.95 0.64
C SER A 201 7.73 9.93 0.70
N ASP A 202 8.97 10.40 0.76
CA ASP A 202 10.15 9.53 0.71
C ASP A 202 10.40 8.80 2.03
N GLU A 203 10.06 9.40 3.16
CA GLU A 203 10.01 8.69 4.44
C GLU A 203 8.96 7.58 4.41
N MET A 204 7.75 7.88 3.93
CA MET A 204 6.68 6.90 3.85
C MET A 204 6.97 5.77 2.86
N LYS A 205 7.60 6.06 1.70
CA LYS A 205 8.09 5.02 0.77
C LYS A 205 9.11 4.09 1.44
N ARG A 206 10.03 4.62 2.24
CA ARG A 206 11.00 3.80 2.98
C ARG A 206 10.30 2.83 3.94
N ILE A 207 9.28 3.31 4.65
CA ILE A 207 8.45 2.48 5.53
C ILE A 207 7.74 1.38 4.73
N PHE A 208 7.09 1.71 3.61
CA PHE A 208 6.37 0.72 2.80
C PHE A 208 7.31 -0.31 2.15
N LEU A 209 8.51 0.10 1.73
CA LEU A 209 9.53 -0.83 1.24
C LEU A 209 10.00 -1.77 2.34
N GLN A 210 10.17 -1.28 3.57
CA GLN A 210 10.46 -2.13 4.72
C GLN A 210 9.32 -3.13 4.96
N ASP A 211 8.06 -2.69 4.93
CA ASP A 211 6.91 -3.57 5.12
C ASP A 211 6.84 -4.67 4.02
N GLN A 212 7.17 -4.34 2.77
CA GLN A 212 7.25 -5.30 1.66
C GLN A 212 8.39 -6.31 1.85
N ASN A 213 9.56 -5.88 2.29
CA ASN A 213 10.69 -6.77 2.58
C ASN A 213 10.38 -7.73 3.72
N GLU A 214 9.79 -7.23 4.81
CA GLU A 214 9.37 -8.07 5.93
C GLU A 214 8.26 -9.04 5.51
N ALA A 215 7.37 -8.64 4.59
CA ALA A 215 6.34 -9.52 4.04
C ALA A 215 6.95 -10.61 3.15
N ALA A 216 7.97 -10.29 2.34
CA ALA A 216 8.72 -11.26 1.55
C ALA A 216 9.38 -12.32 2.44
N TRP A 217 10.04 -11.90 3.53
CA TRP A 217 10.59 -12.84 4.51
C TRP A 217 9.53 -13.75 5.12
N THR A 218 8.37 -13.18 5.49
CA THR A 218 7.26 -13.96 6.05
C THR A 218 6.75 -15.01 5.07
N VAL A 219 6.58 -14.64 3.79
CA VAL A 219 6.09 -15.55 2.73
C VAL A 219 7.11 -16.65 2.42
N ILE A 220 8.39 -16.29 2.32
CA ILE A 220 9.48 -17.27 2.11
C ILE A 220 9.50 -18.27 3.25
N ASP A 221 9.42 -17.78 4.50
CA ASP A 221 9.46 -18.63 5.67
C ASP A 221 8.31 -19.63 5.68
N GLN A 222 7.07 -19.15 5.55
CA GLN A 222 5.87 -19.98 5.61
C GLN A 222 5.73 -20.98 4.45
N HIS A 223 6.13 -20.59 3.25
CA HIS A 223 5.83 -21.38 2.04
C HIS A 223 7.02 -22.17 1.50
N LEU A 224 8.24 -21.79 1.86
CA LEU A 224 9.46 -22.43 1.37
C LEU A 224 10.27 -23.03 2.53
N THR A 225 10.64 -22.22 3.53
CA THR A 225 11.55 -22.67 4.61
C THR A 225 10.90 -23.65 5.57
N GLU A 226 9.71 -23.36 6.13
CA GLU A 226 8.99 -24.26 7.03
C GLU A 226 8.71 -25.63 6.39
N PRO A 227 8.22 -25.72 5.13
CA PRO A 227 8.07 -27.00 4.45
C PRO A 227 9.39 -27.77 4.25
N ILE A 228 10.50 -27.06 4.01
CA ILE A 228 11.81 -27.70 3.88
C ILE A 228 12.27 -28.26 5.23
N ASN A 229 12.13 -27.49 6.31
CA ASN A 229 12.48 -27.94 7.65
C ASN A 229 11.65 -29.16 8.06
N ALA A 230 10.33 -29.14 7.81
CA ALA A 230 9.45 -30.27 8.09
C ALA A 230 9.84 -31.54 7.30
N LEU A 231 10.32 -31.37 6.05
CA LEU A 231 10.84 -32.49 5.27
C LEU A 231 12.15 -33.04 5.85
N MET A 232 13.03 -32.16 6.32
CA MET A 232 14.30 -32.56 6.94
C MET A 232 14.07 -33.30 8.26
N GLU A 233 13.17 -32.80 9.12
CA GLU A 233 12.82 -33.45 10.39
C GLU A 233 12.27 -34.87 10.16
N GLN A 234 11.39 -35.06 9.16
CA GLN A 234 10.89 -36.39 8.78
C GLN A 234 12.02 -37.32 8.32
N GLN A 235 13.00 -36.81 7.58
CA GLN A 235 14.13 -37.61 7.11
C GLN A 235 15.10 -37.98 8.23
N GLU A 236 15.26 -37.12 9.24
CA GLU A 236 16.07 -37.40 10.43
C GLU A 236 15.39 -38.43 11.36
N GLU A 237 14.06 -38.37 11.52
CA GLU A 237 13.29 -39.37 12.29
C GLU A 237 13.25 -40.75 11.60
N GLU A 238 13.29 -40.78 10.27
CA GLU A 238 13.30 -42.02 9.48
C GLU A 238 14.71 -42.57 9.19
N ASP A 239 15.78 -41.92 9.67
CA ASP A 239 17.16 -42.40 9.46
C ASP A 239 17.43 -43.68 10.27
N PRO A 240 17.61 -44.86 9.63
CA PRO A 240 17.91 -46.11 10.32
C PRO A 240 19.28 -46.13 11.03
N TRP A 241 20.07 -45.07 10.90
CA TRP A 241 21.35 -44.86 11.59
C TRP A 241 21.30 -43.74 12.63
N ALA A 242 20.13 -43.18 12.96
CA ALA A 242 19.95 -42.31 14.12
C ALA A 242 20.22 -43.13 15.40
N VAL A 243 21.48 -43.15 15.82
CA VAL A 243 21.92 -43.87 17.03
C VAL A 243 21.47 -43.07 18.25
N ASP A 244 20.58 -43.64 19.06
CA ASP A 244 20.33 -43.15 20.43
C ASP A 244 21.63 -43.24 21.22
N TRP A 245 22.28 -42.10 21.46
CA TRP A 245 23.54 -42.00 22.21
C TRP A 245 23.35 -41.98 23.74
N ASP A 246 22.16 -42.30 24.24
CA ASP A 246 21.89 -42.45 25.68
C ASP A 246 21.49 -43.90 25.99
N SER A 247 22.50 -44.73 26.29
CA SER A 247 22.38 -46.04 26.96
C SER A 247 23.37 -46.16 28.10
#